data_AF-A0AAD2LP74-F1
#
_entry.id   AF-A0AAD2LP74-F1
#
_cell.length_a   1.000
_cell.length_b   1.000
_cell.length_c   1.000
_cell.angle_alpha   90.00
_cell.angle_beta   90.00
_cell.angle_gamma   90.00
#
_symmetry.space_group_name_H-M   'P 1'
#
loop_
_entity.id
_entity.type
_entity.pdbx_description
1 polymer ?
#
loop_
_entity_poly.entity_id
_entity_poly.type
_entity_poly.pdbx_seq_one_letter_code
_entity_poly.pdbx_strand_id
1 'polypeptide(L)'
;MNVTIGSNGTLGPESSSHSSLALKPKNSNNLTLTLINEGTIKSRVDIENTNGFQGTITVKTFENKKTGTIDGRIFMGGDGSGTISIDTFKNEGTITETHMNGNGAQAIWFKGKDNAKVHIKTFKNSGSIVGHGYDNNGNNNSKPRQGVYVQGNVDVTLFENSGTITSEKGQGVHFEGNVHVKTFENKSGGTIESKQASNSSTHPSSYAILLVGTNSNTPTL
;
A
#
# COMPACT_ATOMS: atom_id res chain seq x y z
N MET A 1 2.83 19.67 -5.69
CA MET A 1 3.94 19.49 -4.73
C MET A 1 4.90 18.46 -5.30
N ASN A 2 6.21 18.72 -5.19
CA ASN A 2 7.25 17.77 -5.55
C ASN A 2 8.10 17.51 -4.30
N VAL A 3 8.34 16.25 -3.97
CA VAL A 3 9.17 15.82 -2.83
C VAL A 3 10.24 14.90 -3.36
N THR A 4 11.50 15.23 -3.09
CA THR A 4 12.65 14.41 -3.47
C THR A 4 13.52 14.16 -2.24
N ILE A 5 13.77 12.89 -1.94
CA ILE A 5 14.74 12.46 -0.93
C ILE A 5 15.95 11.94 -1.69
N GLY A 6 17.06 12.68 -1.69
CA GLY A 6 18.30 12.26 -2.35
C GLY A 6 18.92 11.02 -1.68
N SER A 7 19.91 10.41 -2.34
CA SER A 7 20.54 9.15 -1.90
C SER A 7 21.06 9.15 -0.45
N ASN A 8 21.58 10.28 0.03
CA ASN A 8 22.05 10.44 1.42
C ASN A 8 20.99 11.06 2.34
N GLY A 9 19.81 11.38 1.81
CA GLY A 9 18.71 11.99 2.53
C GLY A 9 18.01 10.99 3.43
N THR A 10 17.58 11.46 4.60
CA THR A 10 16.70 10.70 5.50
C THR A 10 15.49 11.55 5.87
N LEU A 11 14.30 10.97 5.73
CA LEU A 11 13.04 11.55 6.18
C LEU A 11 12.45 10.66 7.28
N GLY A 12 12.44 11.15 8.51
CA GLY A 12 11.95 10.44 9.68
C GLY A 12 11.32 11.41 10.68
N PRO A 13 10.22 11.03 11.35
CA PRO A 13 9.71 11.80 12.49
C PRO A 13 10.62 11.62 13.71
N GLU A 14 10.50 12.52 14.68
CA GLU A 14 11.14 12.36 15.99
C GLU A 14 10.54 11.20 16.81
N SER A 15 9.27 10.86 16.54
CA SER A 15 8.55 9.73 17.15
C SER A 15 8.02 8.79 16.08
N SER A 16 8.20 7.48 16.26
CA SER A 16 7.69 6.44 15.36
C SER A 16 6.16 6.40 15.26
N SER A 17 5.43 7.05 16.16
CA SER A 17 3.97 7.19 16.07
C SER A 17 3.51 8.11 14.94
N HIS A 18 4.38 8.97 14.41
CA HIS A 18 4.05 9.92 13.35
C HIS A 18 4.50 9.43 11.98
N SER A 19 3.89 9.95 10.92
CA SER A 19 4.26 9.66 9.54
C SER A 19 5.48 10.50 9.15
N SER A 20 6.41 9.94 8.39
CA SER A 20 7.50 10.69 7.77
C SER A 20 6.99 11.68 6.73
N LEU A 21 5.91 11.32 6.04
CA LEU A 21 5.20 12.20 5.13
C LEU A 21 3.70 11.98 5.28
N ALA A 22 2.96 13.07 5.40
CA ALA A 22 1.50 13.03 5.41
C ALA A 22 0.95 14.11 4.47
N LEU A 23 0.12 13.68 3.52
CA LEU A 23 -0.63 14.55 2.62
C LEU A 23 -2.12 14.35 2.87
N LYS A 24 -2.69 15.25 3.67
CA LYS A 24 -4.09 15.18 4.13
C LYS A 24 -4.78 16.52 3.86
N PRO A 25 -5.11 16.83 2.59
CA PRO A 25 -5.78 18.08 2.26
C PRO A 25 -7.14 18.17 2.93
N LYS A 26 -7.49 19.38 3.37
CA LYS A 26 -8.83 19.71 3.84
C LYS A 26 -9.59 20.40 2.72
N ASN A 27 -10.91 20.22 2.68
CA ASN A 27 -11.86 20.82 1.71
C ASN A 27 -11.85 20.16 0.31
N SER A 28 -12.43 20.81 -0.70
CA SER A 28 -12.64 20.20 -2.03
C SER A 28 -11.55 20.50 -3.06
N ASN A 29 -10.37 20.95 -2.62
CA ASN A 29 -9.29 21.33 -3.55
C ASN A 29 -8.57 20.12 -4.13
N ASN A 30 -8.33 20.15 -5.43
CA ASN A 30 -7.47 19.17 -6.08
C ASN A 30 -6.00 19.44 -5.74
N LEU A 31 -5.22 18.38 -5.56
CA LEU A 31 -3.80 18.50 -5.23
C LEU A 31 -3.00 17.45 -5.99
N THR A 32 -1.85 17.83 -6.52
CA THR A 32 -0.94 16.92 -7.22
C THR A 32 0.36 16.72 -6.45
N LEU A 33 0.79 15.47 -6.29
CA LEU A 33 2.06 15.05 -5.69
C LEU A 33 2.94 14.33 -6.72
N THR A 34 4.22 14.69 -6.73
CA THR A 34 5.31 13.85 -7.23
C THR A 34 6.24 13.55 -6.06
N LEU A 35 6.52 12.27 -5.81
CA LEU A 35 7.45 11.81 -4.77
C LEU A 35 8.50 10.91 -5.39
N ILE A 36 9.77 11.27 -5.20
CA ILE A 36 10.93 10.48 -5.62
C ILE A 36 11.80 10.20 -4.40
N ASN A 37 12.01 8.93 -4.09
CA ASN A 37 12.89 8.50 -2.99
C ASN A 37 14.12 7.77 -3.54
N GLU A 38 15.30 8.30 -3.26
CA GLU A 38 16.60 7.66 -3.48
C GLU A 38 17.31 7.34 -2.15
N GLY A 39 16.84 7.93 -1.04
CA GLY A 39 17.40 7.77 0.30
C GLY A 39 16.51 6.95 1.23
N THR A 40 16.39 7.38 2.48
CA THR A 40 15.65 6.62 3.52
C THR A 40 14.41 7.36 4.01
N ILE A 41 13.27 6.67 4.04
CA ILE A 41 12.07 7.10 4.77
C ILE A 41 11.88 6.13 5.95
N LYS A 42 11.93 6.64 7.18
CA LYS A 42 11.98 5.81 8.41
C LYS A 42 10.62 5.55 9.07
N SER A 43 9.54 6.02 8.47
CA SER A 43 8.19 5.86 8.99
C SER A 43 7.16 5.97 7.85
N ARG A 44 5.88 5.95 8.21
CA ARG A 44 4.74 5.92 7.29
C ARG A 44 4.77 7.04 6.26
N VAL A 45 4.25 6.71 5.09
CA VAL A 45 3.87 7.68 4.06
C VAL A 45 2.36 7.60 3.88
N ASP A 46 1.66 8.63 4.34
CA ASP A 46 0.20 8.66 4.38
C ASP A 46 -0.34 9.70 3.38
N ILE A 47 -1.04 9.26 2.34
CA ILE A 47 -1.75 10.11 1.39
C ILE A 47 -3.24 9.82 1.56
N GLU A 48 -3.96 10.76 2.15
CA GLU A 48 -5.31 10.47 2.67
C GLU A 48 -6.35 11.46 2.20
N ASN A 49 -7.46 10.92 1.68
CA ASN A 49 -8.71 11.65 1.55
C ASN A 49 -9.54 11.49 2.84
N THR A 50 -9.35 12.42 3.76
CA THR A 50 -10.04 12.40 5.07
C THR A 50 -11.50 12.81 4.95
N ASN A 51 -12.30 12.51 5.98
CA ASN A 51 -13.70 12.95 6.10
C ASN A 51 -13.91 14.43 5.71
N GLY A 52 -14.88 14.68 4.83
CA GLY A 52 -15.21 16.01 4.29
C GLY A 52 -14.40 16.43 3.05
N PHE A 53 -13.36 15.70 2.65
CA PHE A 53 -12.65 15.92 1.39
C PHE A 53 -13.47 15.34 0.23
N GLN A 54 -13.77 16.17 -0.78
CA GLN A 54 -14.51 15.80 -2.00
C GLN A 54 -13.68 15.97 -3.28
N GLY A 55 -12.45 16.47 -3.18
CA GLY A 55 -11.57 16.72 -4.32
C GLY A 55 -10.87 15.45 -4.82
N THR A 56 -9.84 15.65 -5.65
CA THR A 56 -8.93 14.60 -6.09
C THR A 56 -7.50 14.87 -5.63
N ILE A 57 -6.87 13.89 -4.98
CA ILE A 57 -5.43 13.86 -4.77
C ILE A 57 -4.82 13.06 -5.93
N THR A 58 -4.06 13.72 -6.79
CA THR A 58 -3.34 13.07 -7.89
C THR A 58 -1.90 12.79 -7.46
N VAL A 59 -1.53 11.52 -7.37
CA VAL A 59 -0.12 11.11 -7.29
C VAL A 59 0.37 10.89 -8.71
N LYS A 60 0.99 11.92 -9.29
CA LYS A 60 1.51 11.85 -10.66
C LYS A 60 2.63 10.81 -10.76
N THR A 61 3.50 10.78 -9.75
CA THR A 61 4.54 9.75 -9.64
C THR A 61 4.86 9.54 -8.18
N PHE A 62 4.83 8.28 -7.76
CA PHE A 62 5.49 7.80 -6.57
C PHE A 62 6.57 6.83 -7.03
N GLU A 63 7.83 7.18 -6.85
CA GLU A 63 8.95 6.33 -7.24
C GLU A 63 9.88 6.11 -6.04
N ASN A 64 9.98 4.87 -5.58
CA ASN A 64 11.04 4.42 -4.70
C ASN A 64 12.13 3.79 -5.56
N LYS A 65 13.22 4.52 -5.80
CA LYS A 65 14.31 4.07 -6.66
C LYS A 65 15.10 2.95 -6.01
N LYS A 66 15.98 2.31 -6.79
CA LYS A 66 16.78 1.16 -6.37
C LYS A 66 17.53 1.32 -5.04
N THR A 67 18.05 2.51 -4.74
CA THR A 67 18.74 2.79 -3.46
C THR A 67 17.79 3.24 -2.36
N GLY A 68 16.55 3.56 -2.72
CA GLY A 68 15.51 4.04 -1.82
C GLY A 68 15.04 2.94 -0.88
N THR A 69 15.00 3.28 0.41
CA THR A 69 14.42 2.43 1.46
C THR A 69 13.26 3.15 2.12
N ILE A 70 12.15 2.45 2.30
CA ILE A 70 11.01 2.89 3.08
C ILE A 70 10.77 1.83 4.15
N ASP A 71 11.00 2.19 5.41
CA ASP A 71 10.62 1.39 6.57
C ASP A 71 9.41 2.04 7.24
N GLY A 72 8.23 1.65 6.78
CA GLY A 72 6.95 2.13 7.25
C GLY A 72 5.87 1.97 6.19
N ARG A 73 4.62 1.80 6.64
CA ARG A 73 3.49 1.61 5.74
C ARG A 73 3.37 2.78 4.77
N ILE A 74 3.15 2.45 3.51
CA ILE A 74 2.63 3.39 2.51
C ILE A 74 1.11 3.22 2.47
N PHE A 75 0.39 4.24 2.95
CA PHE A 75 -1.07 4.28 2.90
C PHE A 75 -1.52 5.30 1.86
N MET A 76 -2.34 4.86 0.92
CA MET A 76 -2.99 5.73 -0.05
C MET A 76 -4.47 5.39 -0.09
N GLY A 77 -5.25 6.12 0.70
CA GLY A 77 -6.67 5.82 0.88
C GLY A 77 -7.33 6.66 1.95
N GLY A 78 -8.57 6.32 2.27
CA GLY A 78 -9.32 7.04 3.29
C GLY A 78 -10.77 6.61 3.40
N ASP A 79 -11.48 7.34 4.25
CA ASP A 79 -12.91 7.18 4.59
C ASP A 79 -13.76 8.37 4.13
N GLY A 80 -13.17 9.36 3.46
CA GLY A 80 -13.89 10.48 2.86
C GLY A 80 -14.66 10.12 1.58
N SER A 81 -15.11 11.12 0.84
CA SER A 81 -15.81 10.96 -0.45
C SER A 81 -15.00 11.38 -1.67
N GLY A 82 -13.77 11.88 -1.47
CA GLY A 82 -12.88 12.27 -2.55
C GLY A 82 -12.16 11.09 -3.19
N THR A 83 -11.36 11.40 -4.21
CA THR A 83 -10.64 10.42 -5.03
C THR A 83 -9.14 10.52 -4.80
N ILE A 84 -8.46 9.39 -4.76
CA ILE A 84 -7.00 9.31 -4.93
C ILE A 84 -6.72 8.71 -6.30
N SER A 85 -6.07 9.47 -7.18
CA SER A 85 -5.69 9.04 -8.52
C SER A 85 -4.18 8.91 -8.60
N ILE A 86 -3.68 7.70 -8.79
CA ILE A 86 -2.26 7.39 -8.90
C ILE A 86 -1.94 7.09 -10.36
N ASP A 87 -1.24 8.00 -11.02
CA ASP A 87 -0.82 7.80 -12.41
C ASP A 87 0.28 6.74 -12.49
N THR A 88 1.25 6.77 -11.57
CA THR A 88 2.34 5.80 -11.50
C THR A 88 2.81 5.61 -10.07
N PHE A 89 2.76 4.36 -9.62
CA PHE A 89 3.48 3.86 -8.45
C PHE A 89 4.56 2.91 -8.94
N LYS A 90 5.82 3.18 -8.59
CA LYS A 90 6.98 2.39 -8.99
C LYS A 90 7.88 2.13 -7.79
N ASN A 91 8.20 0.86 -7.56
CA ASN A 91 9.19 0.44 -6.58
C ASN A 91 10.31 -0.36 -7.24
N GLU A 92 11.53 0.13 -7.11
CA GLU A 92 12.77 -0.59 -7.46
C GLU A 92 13.63 -0.88 -6.23
N GLY A 93 13.42 -0.16 -5.14
CA GLY A 93 14.14 -0.31 -3.87
C GLY A 93 13.41 -1.24 -2.89
N THR A 94 13.53 -0.93 -1.61
CA THR A 94 12.94 -1.72 -0.52
C THR A 94 11.81 -0.96 0.16
N ILE A 95 10.66 -1.62 0.32
CA ILE A 95 9.54 -1.17 1.13
C ILE A 95 9.27 -2.26 2.17
N THR A 96 9.34 -1.89 3.44
CA THR A 96 9.11 -2.76 4.58
C THR A 96 8.30 -2.05 5.66
N GLU A 97 7.88 -2.79 6.68
CA GLU A 97 7.08 -2.29 7.80
C GLU A 97 7.62 -2.84 9.12
N THR A 98 8.85 -2.50 9.46
CA THR A 98 9.48 -2.90 10.73
C THR A 98 9.43 -1.79 11.78
N HIS A 99 9.15 -0.55 11.38
CA HIS A 99 9.16 0.61 12.27
C HIS A 99 8.21 0.54 13.49
N MET A 100 7.16 -0.31 13.44
CA MET A 100 6.22 -0.50 14.55
C MET A 100 6.56 -1.71 15.46
N ASN A 101 7.81 -2.17 15.48
CA ASN A 101 8.31 -3.21 16.39
C ASN A 101 7.45 -4.50 16.40
N GLY A 102 6.95 -4.91 15.24
CA GLY A 102 6.14 -6.14 15.10
C GLY A 102 4.64 -5.96 15.36
N ASN A 103 4.17 -4.79 15.80
CA ASN A 103 2.76 -4.41 15.74
C ASN A 103 2.41 -3.99 14.31
N GLY A 104 2.46 -4.97 13.43
CA GLY A 104 2.61 -4.75 12.00
C GLY A 104 1.42 -4.06 11.33
N ALA A 105 1.76 -3.30 10.30
CA ALA A 105 0.84 -2.87 9.26
C ALA A 105 1.21 -3.52 7.92
N GLN A 106 0.34 -3.37 6.93
CA GLN A 106 0.69 -3.73 5.56
C GLN A 106 1.84 -2.85 5.07
N ALA A 107 2.74 -3.38 4.24
CA ALA A 107 3.80 -2.54 3.67
C ALA A 107 3.20 -1.47 2.74
N ILE A 108 2.22 -1.86 1.91
CA ILE A 108 1.43 -0.96 1.09
C ILE A 108 -0.06 -1.24 1.29
N TRP A 109 -0.85 -0.18 1.48
CA TRP A 109 -2.30 -0.27 1.59
C TRP A 109 -2.99 0.80 0.75
N PHE A 110 -3.72 0.35 -0.26
CA PHE A 110 -4.64 1.14 -1.05
C PHE A 110 -6.06 0.93 -0.54
N LYS A 111 -6.78 2.00 -0.17
CA LYS A 111 -8.09 1.89 0.48
C LYS A 111 -9.12 2.89 -0.02
N GLY A 112 -10.15 2.41 -0.71
CA GLY A 112 -11.36 3.18 -1.04
C GLY A 112 -12.52 2.79 -0.14
N LYS A 113 -12.61 3.30 1.09
CA LYS A 113 -13.70 2.96 2.00
C LYS A 113 -14.91 3.87 1.80
N ASP A 114 -16.11 3.34 2.02
CA ASP A 114 -17.36 4.10 1.96
C ASP A 114 -17.54 4.72 0.56
N ASN A 115 -17.49 6.06 0.42
CA ASN A 115 -17.59 6.73 -0.88
C ASN A 115 -16.22 7.09 -1.50
N ALA A 116 -15.12 6.82 -0.80
CA ALA A 116 -13.78 7.05 -1.31
C ALA A 116 -13.50 6.14 -2.51
N LYS A 117 -12.75 6.67 -3.47
CA LYS A 117 -12.26 5.90 -4.61
C LYS A 117 -10.75 6.00 -4.72
N VAL A 118 -10.12 4.88 -5.07
CA VAL A 118 -8.71 4.86 -5.47
C VAL A 118 -8.62 4.36 -6.90
N HIS A 119 -7.99 5.13 -7.77
CA HIS A 119 -7.69 4.73 -9.13
C HIS A 119 -6.18 4.65 -9.30
N ILE A 120 -5.68 3.49 -9.72
CA ILE A 120 -4.26 3.26 -9.96
C ILE A 120 -4.10 2.94 -11.44
N LYS A 121 -3.52 3.87 -12.18
CA LYS A 121 -3.24 3.63 -13.60
C LYS A 121 -2.12 2.61 -13.77
N THR A 122 -1.04 2.75 -13.01
CA THR A 122 0.10 1.82 -13.09
C THR A 122 0.68 1.57 -11.71
N PHE A 123 0.74 0.30 -11.31
CA PHE A 123 1.53 -0.20 -10.21
C PHE A 123 2.66 -1.09 -10.77
N LYS A 124 3.90 -0.77 -10.46
CA LYS A 124 5.09 -1.50 -10.89
C LYS A 124 6.00 -1.80 -9.71
N ASN A 125 6.28 -3.07 -9.47
CA ASN A 125 7.28 -3.51 -8.52
C ASN A 125 8.38 -4.30 -9.21
N SER A 126 9.62 -3.83 -9.16
CA SER A 126 10.83 -4.58 -9.49
C SER A 126 11.80 -4.69 -8.31
N GLY A 127 11.46 -4.08 -7.17
CA GLY A 127 12.21 -4.14 -5.92
C GLY A 127 11.63 -5.16 -4.94
N SER A 128 11.78 -4.88 -3.65
CA SER A 128 11.27 -5.71 -2.56
C SER A 128 10.14 -5.01 -1.80
N ILE A 129 9.03 -5.71 -1.58
CA ILE A 129 7.92 -5.28 -0.73
C ILE A 129 7.67 -6.39 0.31
N VAL A 130 7.82 -6.06 1.59
CA VAL A 130 7.71 -7.02 2.70
C VAL A 130 6.72 -6.53 3.74
N GLY A 131 5.56 -7.20 3.84
CA GLY A 131 4.61 -7.00 4.92
C GLY A 131 5.05 -7.73 6.19
N HIS A 132 4.80 -7.11 7.35
CA HIS A 132 5.18 -7.67 8.65
C HIS A 132 3.99 -7.72 9.62
N GLY A 133 4.05 -8.67 10.55
CA GLY A 133 3.24 -8.68 11.76
C GLY A 133 1.74 -8.97 11.60
N TYR A 134 1.01 -8.62 12.66
CA TYR A 134 -0.42 -8.82 12.79
C TYR A 134 -1.13 -7.53 13.22
N ASP A 135 -2.40 -7.42 12.90
CA ASP A 135 -3.34 -6.50 13.51
C ASP A 135 -3.62 -6.92 14.96
N ASN A 136 -2.80 -6.47 15.91
CA ASN A 136 -3.00 -6.73 17.33
C ASN A 136 -4.00 -5.73 17.91
N ASN A 137 -5.27 -5.82 17.51
CA ASN A 137 -6.32 -4.93 18.01
C ASN A 137 -6.87 -5.37 19.40
N GLY A 138 -6.04 -5.98 20.24
CA GLY A 138 -6.37 -6.42 21.61
C GLY A 138 -7.37 -7.59 21.74
N ASN A 139 -8.02 -7.99 20.66
CA ASN A 139 -8.96 -9.11 20.61
C ASN A 139 -8.24 -10.36 20.07
N ASN A 140 -8.63 -11.57 20.49
CA ASN A 140 -8.07 -12.87 20.07
C ASN A 140 -8.17 -13.18 18.55
N ASN A 141 -8.43 -12.19 17.70
CA ASN A 141 -8.59 -12.29 16.27
C ASN A 141 -7.54 -11.42 15.54
N SER A 142 -6.26 -11.66 15.84
CA SER A 142 -5.13 -11.01 15.17
C SER A 142 -5.14 -11.32 13.67
N LYS A 143 -5.26 -10.30 12.83
CA LYS A 143 -5.25 -10.48 11.37
C LYS A 143 -3.84 -10.34 10.81
N PRO A 144 -3.33 -11.31 10.05
CA PRO A 144 -2.01 -11.17 9.45
C PRO A 144 -2.00 -10.01 8.44
N ARG A 145 -0.87 -9.30 8.35
CA ARG A 145 -0.69 -8.18 7.42
C ARG A 145 -0.05 -8.62 6.11
N GLN A 146 -0.22 -7.83 5.06
CA GLN A 146 0.16 -8.16 3.70
C GLN A 146 1.34 -7.34 3.20
N GLY A 147 2.01 -7.82 2.16
CA GLY A 147 2.93 -6.99 1.39
C GLY A 147 2.18 -5.85 0.71
N VAL A 148 1.18 -6.19 -0.10
CA VAL A 148 0.26 -5.23 -0.73
C VAL A 148 -1.17 -5.60 -0.38
N TYR A 149 -1.92 -4.63 0.14
CA TYR A 149 -3.35 -4.78 0.40
C TYR A 149 -4.14 -3.72 -0.36
N VAL A 150 -5.13 -4.19 -1.12
CA VAL A 150 -6.02 -3.35 -1.91
C VAL A 150 -7.43 -3.61 -1.43
N GLN A 151 -8.08 -2.58 -0.88
CA GLN A 151 -9.34 -2.74 -0.16
C GLN A 151 -10.39 -1.71 -0.57
N GLY A 152 -11.64 -2.16 -0.71
CA GLY A 152 -12.80 -1.29 -0.92
C GLY A 152 -12.99 -0.99 -2.40
N ASN A 153 -13.29 0.26 -2.74
CA ASN A 153 -13.53 0.74 -4.11
C ASN A 153 -12.19 1.14 -4.76
N VAL A 154 -11.53 0.18 -5.40
CA VAL A 154 -10.22 0.40 -6.03
C VAL A 154 -10.18 -0.15 -7.44
N ASP A 155 -9.83 0.69 -8.40
CA ASP A 155 -9.55 0.27 -9.77
C ASP A 155 -8.04 0.32 -10.03
N VAL A 156 -7.51 -0.74 -10.64
CA VAL A 156 -6.12 -0.83 -11.07
C VAL A 156 -6.09 -1.16 -12.56
N THR A 157 -5.55 -0.27 -13.39
CA THR A 157 -5.44 -0.54 -14.83
C THR A 157 -4.33 -1.55 -15.12
N LEU A 158 -3.15 -1.37 -14.53
CA LEU A 158 -2.03 -2.28 -14.67
C LEU A 158 -1.38 -2.55 -13.32
N PHE A 159 -1.32 -3.81 -12.92
CA PHE A 159 -0.52 -4.31 -11.81
C PHE A 159 0.59 -5.20 -12.38
N GLU A 160 1.83 -4.74 -12.29
CA GLU A 160 2.99 -5.46 -12.81
C GLU A 160 4.00 -5.72 -11.68
N ASN A 161 4.37 -6.99 -11.51
CA ASN A 161 5.42 -7.41 -10.61
C ASN A 161 6.52 -8.14 -11.36
N SER A 162 7.76 -7.69 -11.20
CA SER A 162 8.99 -8.37 -11.61
C SER A 162 10.01 -8.51 -10.48
N GLY A 163 9.67 -8.00 -9.28
CA GLY A 163 10.46 -8.14 -8.06
C GLY A 163 9.77 -9.06 -7.04
N THR A 164 10.02 -8.83 -5.76
CA THR A 164 9.47 -9.64 -4.67
C THR A 164 8.34 -8.90 -3.96
N ILE A 165 7.21 -9.58 -3.78
CA ILE A 165 6.14 -9.17 -2.87
C ILE A 165 5.88 -10.32 -1.90
N THR A 166 6.11 -10.09 -0.62
CA THR A 166 5.95 -11.12 0.41
C THR A 166 5.29 -10.54 1.66
N SER A 167 4.76 -11.42 2.50
CA SER A 167 4.52 -11.11 3.90
C SER A 167 5.06 -12.22 4.80
N GLU A 168 5.59 -11.84 5.95
CA GLU A 168 6.02 -12.78 6.98
C GLU A 168 4.88 -13.56 7.62
N LYS A 169 3.69 -12.94 7.69
CA LYS A 169 2.54 -13.49 8.42
C LYS A 169 1.28 -13.67 7.57
N GLY A 170 1.13 -12.88 6.52
CA GLY A 170 -0.06 -12.86 5.66
C GLY A 170 0.26 -13.18 4.21
N GLN A 171 -0.56 -12.64 3.33
CA GLN A 171 -0.41 -12.81 1.89
C GLN A 171 0.62 -11.83 1.31
N GLY A 172 1.25 -12.20 0.22
CA GLY A 172 2.02 -11.25 -0.58
C GLY A 172 1.10 -10.13 -1.08
N VAL A 173 0.00 -10.52 -1.74
CA VAL A 173 -1.03 -9.59 -2.22
C VAL A 173 -2.43 -10.01 -1.76
N HIS A 174 -3.24 -9.05 -1.32
CA HIS A 174 -4.64 -9.28 -0.96
C HIS A 174 -5.53 -8.22 -1.58
N PHE A 175 -6.56 -8.66 -2.30
CA PHE A 175 -7.62 -7.83 -2.87
C PHE A 175 -8.93 -8.11 -2.11
N GLU A 176 -9.55 -7.08 -1.53
CA GLU A 176 -10.78 -7.23 -0.74
C GLU A 176 -11.83 -6.17 -1.12
N GLY A 177 -13.05 -6.63 -1.40
CA GLY A 177 -14.19 -5.77 -1.72
C GLY A 177 -14.36 -5.49 -3.20
N ASN A 178 -14.72 -4.25 -3.55
CA ASN A 178 -15.01 -3.83 -4.92
C ASN A 178 -13.72 -3.42 -5.66
N VAL A 179 -12.84 -4.40 -5.86
CA VAL A 179 -11.52 -4.18 -6.43
C VAL A 179 -11.43 -4.76 -7.84
N HIS A 180 -11.09 -3.93 -8.81
CA HIS A 180 -10.94 -4.35 -10.20
C HIS A 180 -9.53 -4.10 -10.70
N VAL A 181 -8.79 -5.17 -10.95
CA VAL A 181 -7.54 -5.12 -11.71
C VAL A 181 -7.86 -5.50 -13.14
N LYS A 182 -7.54 -4.63 -14.11
CA LYS A 182 -7.78 -4.88 -15.53
C LYS A 182 -6.70 -5.78 -16.14
N THR A 183 -5.47 -5.61 -15.70
CA THR A 183 -4.34 -6.41 -16.17
C THR A 183 -3.40 -6.67 -15.01
N PHE A 184 -3.30 -7.94 -14.63
CA PHE A 184 -2.36 -8.42 -13.62
C PHE A 184 -1.25 -9.23 -14.29
N GLU A 185 0.00 -8.80 -14.13
CA GLU A 185 1.17 -9.47 -14.68
C GLU A 185 2.21 -9.72 -13.58
N ASN A 186 2.46 -10.99 -13.27
CA ASN A 186 3.67 -11.40 -12.57
C ASN A 186 4.69 -11.85 -13.62
N LYS A 187 5.62 -10.96 -13.98
CA LYS A 187 6.63 -11.17 -15.03
C LYS A 187 7.73 -12.12 -14.58
N SER A 188 8.51 -12.60 -15.54
CA SER A 188 9.70 -13.43 -15.29
C SER A 188 10.63 -12.77 -14.26
N GLY A 189 11.00 -13.52 -13.22
CA GLY A 189 11.79 -13.04 -12.08
C GLY A 189 10.95 -12.46 -10.93
N GLY A 190 9.66 -12.21 -11.15
CA GLY A 190 8.73 -11.76 -10.12
C GLY A 190 8.26 -12.89 -9.21
N THR A 191 8.32 -12.66 -7.90
CA THR A 191 7.85 -13.59 -6.87
C THR A 191 6.75 -12.92 -6.05
N ILE A 192 5.65 -13.63 -5.85
CA ILE A 192 4.63 -13.28 -4.87
C ILE A 192 4.45 -14.48 -3.95
N GLU A 193 4.63 -14.29 -2.65
CA GLU A 193 4.63 -15.38 -1.68
C GLU A 193 3.99 -15.01 -0.35
N SER A 194 3.47 -16.02 0.35
CA SER A 194 3.25 -15.95 1.79
C SER A 194 4.34 -16.79 2.48
N LYS A 195 5.00 -16.21 3.49
CA LYS A 195 5.98 -16.95 4.30
C LYS A 195 5.36 -17.66 5.50
N GLN A 196 4.06 -17.51 5.75
CA GLN A 196 3.37 -18.21 6.82
C GLN A 196 2.30 -19.16 6.30
N ALA A 197 2.53 -20.46 6.50
CA ALA A 197 1.51 -21.49 6.40
C ALA A 197 0.67 -21.49 7.70
N SER A 198 -0.28 -20.57 7.85
CA SER A 198 -1.32 -20.72 8.87
C SER A 198 -2.61 -21.21 8.22
N ASN A 199 -3.04 -22.40 8.64
CA ASN A 199 -4.31 -23.03 8.25
C ASN A 199 -5.46 -22.52 9.14
N SER A 200 -5.50 -21.22 9.45
CA SER A 200 -6.67 -20.66 10.13
C SER A 200 -7.85 -20.66 9.15
N SER A 201 -8.95 -21.28 9.54
CA SER A 201 -10.20 -21.30 8.77
C SER A 201 -10.83 -19.91 8.63
N THR A 202 -10.48 -18.96 9.51
CA THR A 202 -10.99 -17.58 9.48
C THR A 202 -10.10 -16.61 8.72
N HIS A 203 -8.80 -16.91 8.62
CA HIS A 203 -7.80 -16.08 7.92
C HIS A 203 -6.73 -16.96 7.26
N PRO A 204 -7.00 -17.53 6.08
CA PRO A 204 -6.04 -18.38 5.41
C PRO A 204 -4.84 -17.54 4.94
N SER A 205 -3.73 -17.60 5.67
CA SER A 205 -2.50 -16.87 5.31
C SER A 205 -1.71 -17.59 4.23
N SER A 206 -2.02 -18.85 3.92
CA SER A 206 -1.26 -19.71 3.01
C SER A 206 -1.27 -19.27 1.53
N TYR A 207 -2.13 -18.32 1.15
CA TYR A 207 -2.22 -17.85 -0.23
C TYR A 207 -1.18 -16.76 -0.53
N ALA A 208 -0.48 -16.89 -1.66
CA ALA A 208 0.38 -15.81 -2.18
C ALA A 208 -0.46 -14.59 -2.59
N ILE A 209 -1.59 -14.86 -3.27
CA ILE A 209 -2.58 -13.87 -3.69
C ILE A 209 -3.94 -14.32 -3.15
N LEU A 210 -4.65 -13.44 -2.44
CA LEU A 210 -6.00 -13.69 -1.94
C LEU A 210 -6.99 -12.68 -2.51
N LEU A 211 -8.15 -13.16 -2.96
CA LEU A 211 -9.27 -12.36 -3.44
C LEU A 211 -10.47 -12.62 -2.53
N VAL A 212 -11.01 -11.58 -1.90
CA VAL A 212 -12.15 -11.67 -0.99
C VAL A 212 -13.25 -10.71 -1.43
N GLY A 213 -14.40 -11.25 -1.79
CA GLY A 213 -15.59 -10.45 -2.07
C GLY A 213 -16.26 -9.90 -0.81
N THR A 214 -16.87 -8.72 -0.91
CA THR A 214 -17.75 -8.17 0.12
C THR A 214 -19.00 -7.56 -0.52
N ASN A 215 -20.15 -7.66 0.15
CA ASN A 215 -21.42 -7.06 -0.29
C ASN A 215 -21.80 -7.38 -1.76
N SER A 216 -21.65 -8.64 -2.16
CA SER A 216 -21.89 -9.14 -3.53
C SER A 216 -20.91 -8.65 -4.61
N ASN A 217 -19.88 -7.88 -4.26
CA ASN A 217 -18.77 -7.58 -5.15
C ASN A 217 -17.70 -8.67 -5.00
N THR A 218 -17.11 -9.09 -6.11
CA THR A 218 -15.99 -10.04 -6.13
C THR A 218 -14.81 -9.35 -6.81
N PRO A 219 -13.60 -9.33 -6.20
CA PRO A 219 -12.43 -8.78 -6.85
C PRO A 219 -12.15 -9.48 -8.18
N THR A 220 -11.67 -8.73 -9.17
CA THR A 220 -11.29 -9.27 -10.48
C THR A 220 -9.82 -8.99 -10.80
N LEU A 221 -9.17 -9.92 -11.51
CA LEU A 221 -7.80 -9.81 -12.02
C LEU A 221 -7.75 -9.98 -13.54
#